data_AF-A0AAD7H5P3-F1
#
_entry.id   AF-A0AAD7H5P3-F1
#
_cell.length_a   1.000
_cell.length_b   1.000
_cell.length_c   1.000
_cell.angle_alpha   90.00
_cell.angle_beta   90.00
_cell.angle_gamma   90.00
#
_symmetry.space_group_name_H-M   'P 1'
#
loop_
_entity.id
_entity.type
_entity.pdbx_description
1 polymer ?
#
loop_
_entity_poly.entity_id
_entity_poly.type
_entity_poly.pdbx_seq_one_letter_code
_entity_poly.pdbx_strand_id
1 'polypeptide(L)'
;LVKKLGSIQLRAARLMVGGMFSSPGDLLDAHADLPPLHLAIDKHLQKAALRYATLPATHPLYAEIRDVERRGHVKKHPSPLHFLMNSYMDVSQVTVEKIPAVRRRAESVAPVDVCVAASKEEAKEWALGESARVTLFSDGS
;
A
#
# COMPACT_ATOMS: atom_id res chain seq x y z
N LEU A 1 -7.92 -24.10 -1.07
CA LEU A 1 -6.70 -23.42 -1.57
C LEU A 1 -5.88 -22.83 -0.42
N VAL A 2 -6.47 -21.92 0.39
CA VAL A 2 -5.81 -21.26 1.53
C VAL A 2 -5.10 -22.25 2.48
N LYS A 3 -5.74 -23.34 2.90
CA LYS A 3 -5.07 -24.36 3.75
C LYS A 3 -3.81 -24.99 3.13
N LYS A 4 -3.81 -25.21 1.80
CA LYS A 4 -2.66 -25.79 1.08
C LYS A 4 -1.53 -24.77 0.92
N LEU A 5 -1.87 -23.53 0.61
CA LEU A 5 -0.88 -22.45 0.60
C LEU A 5 -0.35 -22.20 2.02
N GLY A 6 -1.17 -22.36 3.05
CA GLY A 6 -0.79 -22.12 4.44
C GLY A 6 0.22 -23.15 4.92
N SER A 7 0.09 -24.40 4.47
CA SER A 7 1.11 -25.41 4.75
C SER A 7 2.43 -25.15 4.02
N ILE A 8 2.40 -24.49 2.85
CA ILE A 8 3.62 -24.05 2.16
C ILE A 8 4.27 -22.88 2.91
N GLN A 9 3.49 -21.88 3.33
CA GLN A 9 3.99 -20.77 4.13
C GLN A 9 4.62 -21.27 5.44
N LEU A 10 3.95 -22.20 6.14
CA LEU A 10 4.49 -22.80 7.36
C LEU A 10 5.84 -23.51 7.14
N ARG A 11 6.00 -24.22 6.01
CA ARG A 11 7.29 -24.83 5.67
C ARG A 11 8.37 -23.78 5.42
N ALA A 12 8.04 -22.68 4.76
CA ALA A 12 8.95 -21.57 4.55
C ALA A 12 9.31 -20.87 5.87
N ALA A 13 8.33 -20.56 6.71
CA ALA A 13 8.52 -19.95 8.03
C ALA A 13 9.45 -20.81 8.91
N ARG A 14 9.23 -22.14 8.91
CA ARG A 14 10.12 -23.09 9.59
C ARG A 14 11.56 -23.00 9.09
N LEU A 15 11.77 -22.96 7.78
CA LEU A 15 13.12 -22.88 7.20
C LEU A 15 13.81 -21.55 7.52
N MET A 16 13.08 -20.43 7.48
CA MET A 16 13.65 -19.10 7.75
C MET A 16 14.05 -18.92 9.22
N VAL A 17 13.22 -19.38 10.14
CA VAL A 17 13.44 -19.23 11.59
C VAL A 17 14.29 -20.38 12.15
N GLY A 18 14.46 -21.47 11.40
CA GLY A 18 15.11 -22.70 11.90
C GLY A 18 14.25 -23.46 12.92
N GLY A 19 12.92 -23.38 12.79
CA GLY A 19 11.96 -23.97 13.73
C GLY A 19 11.89 -25.51 13.68
N MET A 20 11.41 -26.14 14.76
CA MET A 20 11.24 -27.59 14.82
C MET A 20 9.93 -28.04 14.17
N PHE A 21 9.88 -29.26 13.59
CA PHE A 21 8.82 -30.27 13.79
C PHE A 21 7.45 -29.83 14.35
N SER A 22 7.51 -29.56 15.65
CA SER A 22 6.38 -29.38 16.56
C SER A 22 6.09 -27.91 16.86
N SER A 23 6.91 -26.98 16.39
CA SER A 23 6.71 -25.55 16.64
C SER A 23 5.36 -25.09 16.07
N PRO A 24 4.55 -24.36 16.86
CA PRO A 24 3.31 -23.76 16.40
C PRO A 24 3.53 -22.84 15.19
N GLY A 25 2.63 -22.89 14.22
CA GLY A 25 2.82 -22.17 12.96
C GLY A 25 2.64 -20.66 13.08
N ASP A 26 1.71 -20.22 13.91
CA ASP A 26 1.49 -18.81 14.27
C ASP A 26 2.73 -18.18 14.94
N LEU A 27 3.40 -18.93 15.81
CA LEU A 27 4.65 -18.50 16.43
C LEU A 27 5.77 -18.37 15.39
N LEU A 28 5.89 -19.33 14.47
CA LEU A 28 6.88 -19.27 13.39
C LEU A 28 6.61 -18.13 12.41
N ASP A 29 5.35 -17.90 12.04
CA ASP A 29 4.95 -16.78 11.20
C ASP A 29 5.31 -15.44 11.86
N ALA A 30 5.03 -15.28 13.15
CA ALA A 30 5.39 -14.07 13.90
C ALA A 30 6.90 -13.85 13.98
N HIS A 31 7.69 -14.90 14.23
CA HIS A 31 9.16 -14.80 14.25
C HIS A 31 9.77 -14.56 12.86
N ALA A 32 9.07 -14.93 11.80
CA ALA A 32 9.48 -14.71 10.42
C ALA A 32 9.01 -13.36 9.85
N ASP A 33 8.33 -12.53 10.64
CA ASP A 33 7.62 -11.32 10.19
C ASP A 33 6.66 -11.61 9.01
N LEU A 34 6.03 -12.78 9.04
CA LEU A 34 5.03 -13.19 8.06
C LEU A 34 3.62 -12.99 8.62
N PRO A 35 2.73 -12.28 7.90
CA PRO A 35 1.33 -12.26 8.29
C PRO A 35 0.70 -13.65 8.06
N PRO A 36 -0.31 -14.03 8.86
CA PRO A 36 -1.13 -15.20 8.57
C PRO A 36 -1.60 -15.20 7.12
N LEU A 37 -1.51 -16.35 6.45
CA LEU A 37 -1.68 -16.42 4.99
C LEU A 37 -2.99 -15.78 4.47
N HIS A 38 -4.10 -15.98 5.17
CA HIS A 38 -5.37 -15.40 4.74
C HIS A 38 -5.31 -13.86 4.70
N LEU A 39 -4.67 -13.24 5.70
CA LEU A 39 -4.41 -11.80 5.72
C LEU A 39 -3.43 -11.38 4.63
N ALA A 40 -2.43 -12.21 4.31
CA ALA A 40 -1.52 -11.95 3.20
C ALA A 40 -2.27 -11.89 1.87
N ILE A 41 -3.16 -12.86 1.62
CA ILE A 41 -4.01 -12.92 0.43
C ILE A 41 -4.92 -11.69 0.39
N ASP A 42 -5.59 -11.37 1.49
CA ASP A 42 -6.49 -10.20 1.56
C ASP A 42 -5.75 -8.89 1.30
N LYS A 43 -4.54 -8.73 1.86
CA LYS A 43 -3.66 -7.58 1.57
C LYS A 43 -3.30 -7.49 0.10
N HIS A 44 -3.03 -8.62 -0.57
CA HIS A 44 -2.75 -8.64 -2.00
C HIS A 44 -3.97 -8.29 -2.85
N LEU A 45 -5.15 -8.82 -2.50
CA LEU A 45 -6.40 -8.52 -3.19
C LEU A 45 -6.80 -7.05 -2.99
N GLN A 46 -6.71 -6.53 -1.77
CA GLN A 46 -6.97 -5.11 -1.48
C GLN A 46 -6.01 -4.20 -2.26
N LYS A 47 -4.71 -4.53 -2.33
CA LYS A 47 -3.75 -3.79 -3.15
C LYS A 47 -4.11 -3.82 -4.63
N ALA A 48 -4.59 -4.96 -5.14
CA ALA A 48 -5.04 -5.07 -6.52
C ALA A 48 -6.28 -4.20 -6.77
N ALA A 49 -7.27 -4.24 -5.88
CA ALA A 49 -8.45 -3.38 -5.94
C ALA A 49 -8.06 -1.89 -5.93
N LEU A 50 -7.15 -1.47 -5.04
CA LEU A 50 -6.64 -0.10 -4.97
C LEU A 50 -5.95 0.32 -6.28
N ARG A 51 -5.15 -0.56 -6.88
CA ARG A 51 -4.51 -0.27 -8.18
C ARG A 51 -5.53 -0.04 -9.28
N TYR A 52 -6.61 -0.82 -9.30
CA TYR A 52 -7.71 -0.66 -10.25
C TYR A 52 -8.52 0.62 -10.01
N ALA A 53 -8.77 0.98 -8.75
CA ALA A 53 -9.45 2.22 -8.37
C ALA A 53 -8.62 3.48 -8.69
N THR A 54 -7.29 3.40 -8.58
CA THR A 54 -6.38 4.53 -8.84
C THR A 54 -5.94 4.66 -10.30
N LEU A 55 -6.48 3.85 -11.20
CA LEU A 55 -6.14 3.95 -12.62
C LEU A 55 -6.48 5.34 -13.19
N PRO A 56 -5.62 5.87 -14.08
CA PRO A 56 -5.94 7.09 -14.81
C PRO A 56 -7.05 6.82 -15.83
N ALA A 57 -7.83 7.86 -16.16
CA ALA A 57 -8.93 7.77 -17.13
C ALA A 57 -8.46 7.37 -18.55
N THR A 58 -7.18 7.53 -18.85
CA THR A 58 -6.56 7.09 -20.12
C THR A 58 -6.30 5.59 -20.19
N HIS A 59 -6.37 4.86 -19.08
CA HIS A 59 -6.10 3.43 -19.05
C HIS A 59 -7.27 2.65 -19.67
N PRO A 60 -7.02 1.63 -20.52
CA PRO A 60 -8.10 0.87 -21.18
C PRO A 60 -9.09 0.26 -20.18
N LEU A 61 -8.57 -0.28 -19.08
CA LEU A 61 -9.41 -0.89 -18.03
C LEU A 61 -10.25 0.11 -17.21
N TYR A 62 -10.02 1.43 -17.37
CA TYR A 62 -10.68 2.42 -16.53
C TYR A 62 -12.20 2.36 -16.68
N ALA A 63 -12.69 2.32 -17.91
CA ALA A 63 -14.12 2.28 -18.21
C ALA A 63 -14.76 0.98 -17.71
N GLU A 64 -14.07 -0.14 -17.85
CA GLU A 64 -14.57 -1.46 -17.44
C GLU A 64 -14.68 -1.57 -15.92
N ILE A 65 -13.71 -1.04 -15.18
CA ILE A 65 -13.74 -1.01 -13.72
C ILE A 65 -14.86 -0.09 -13.23
N ARG A 66 -15.05 1.08 -13.87
CA ARG A 66 -16.16 1.98 -13.57
C ARG A 66 -17.52 1.31 -13.79
N ASP A 67 -17.63 0.52 -14.84
CA ASP A 67 -18.83 -0.25 -15.15
C ASP A 67 -19.06 -1.38 -14.14
N VAL A 68 -18.00 -2.06 -13.71
CA VAL A 68 -18.04 -3.07 -12.64
C VAL A 68 -18.51 -2.47 -11.32
N GLU A 69 -17.93 -1.33 -10.92
CA GLU A 69 -18.33 -0.59 -9.71
C GLU A 69 -19.79 -0.14 -9.79
N ARG A 70 -20.22 0.44 -10.91
CA ARG A 70 -21.60 0.90 -11.12
C ARG A 70 -22.62 -0.23 -11.08
N ARG A 71 -22.29 -1.38 -11.68
CA ARG A 71 -23.19 -2.54 -11.72
C ARG A 71 -23.19 -3.31 -10.40
N GLY A 72 -22.13 -3.21 -9.61
CA GLY A 72 -21.96 -3.92 -8.35
C GLY A 72 -22.02 -5.43 -8.53
N HIS A 73 -22.74 -6.10 -7.62
CA HIS A 73 -22.89 -7.55 -7.63
C HIS A 73 -23.81 -8.03 -8.78
N VAL A 74 -23.21 -8.73 -9.76
CA VAL A 74 -23.93 -9.28 -10.91
C VAL A 74 -24.35 -10.73 -10.65
N LYS A 75 -25.64 -11.03 -10.82
CA LYS A 75 -26.20 -12.39 -10.60
C LYS A 75 -25.79 -13.42 -11.66
N LYS A 76 -25.51 -12.98 -12.89
CA LYS A 76 -25.24 -13.86 -14.04
C LYS A 76 -23.85 -13.60 -14.62
N HIS A 77 -23.00 -14.63 -14.63
CA HIS A 77 -21.60 -14.58 -15.09
C HIS A 77 -20.75 -13.47 -14.44
N PRO A 78 -20.65 -13.43 -13.10
CA PRO A 78 -19.74 -12.50 -12.44
C PRO A 78 -18.29 -12.78 -12.84
N SER A 79 -17.61 -11.75 -13.34
CA SER A 79 -16.17 -11.83 -13.65
C SER A 79 -15.33 -11.76 -12.36
N PRO A 80 -14.06 -12.16 -12.39
CA PRO A 80 -13.15 -11.99 -11.26
C PRO A 80 -13.05 -10.53 -10.77
N LEU A 81 -13.17 -9.56 -11.68
CA LEU A 81 -13.17 -8.14 -11.33
C LEU A 81 -14.44 -7.77 -10.54
N HIS A 82 -15.59 -8.33 -10.88
CA HIS A 82 -16.81 -8.15 -10.08
C HIS A 82 -16.62 -8.69 -8.67
N PHE A 83 -16.04 -9.88 -8.50
CA PHE A 83 -15.77 -10.41 -7.16
C PHE A 83 -14.79 -9.53 -6.39
N LEU A 84 -13.69 -9.13 -7.01
CA LEU A 84 -12.67 -8.30 -6.37
C LEU A 84 -13.24 -6.95 -5.91
N MET A 85 -13.87 -6.20 -6.81
CA MET A 85 -14.39 -4.87 -6.48
C MET A 85 -15.58 -4.93 -5.52
N ASN A 86 -16.40 -5.99 -5.59
CA ASN A 86 -17.52 -6.19 -4.66
C ASN A 86 -17.06 -6.65 -3.27
N SER A 87 -15.91 -7.31 -3.14
CA SER A 87 -15.33 -7.67 -1.84
C SER A 87 -14.74 -6.46 -1.11
N TYR A 88 -14.34 -5.42 -1.84
CA TYR A 88 -13.74 -4.20 -1.30
C TYR A 88 -14.52 -2.96 -1.75
N MET A 89 -15.83 -2.89 -1.45
CA MET A 89 -16.72 -1.82 -1.92
C MET A 89 -16.28 -0.41 -1.51
N ASP A 90 -15.54 -0.29 -0.41
CA ASP A 90 -15.00 1.00 0.07
C ASP A 90 -13.93 1.58 -0.87
N VAL A 91 -13.35 0.73 -1.74
CA VAL A 91 -12.31 1.08 -2.71
C VAL A 91 -12.96 1.34 -4.07
N SER A 92 -13.20 2.61 -4.40
CA SER A 92 -13.79 3.02 -5.68
C SER A 92 -12.92 4.02 -6.45
N GLN A 93 -13.10 4.08 -7.77
CA GLN A 93 -12.43 5.07 -8.62
C GLN A 93 -12.80 6.53 -8.31
N VAL A 94 -13.88 6.76 -7.56
CA VAL A 94 -14.37 8.11 -7.24
C VAL A 94 -13.93 8.54 -5.85
N THR A 95 -13.97 7.63 -4.88
CA THR A 95 -13.70 7.93 -3.47
C THR A 95 -12.21 7.92 -3.15
N VAL A 96 -11.44 7.07 -3.82
CA VAL A 96 -10.01 6.89 -3.51
C VAL A 96 -9.20 8.06 -4.06
N GLU A 97 -8.37 8.64 -3.20
CA GLU A 97 -7.41 9.68 -3.58
C GLU A 97 -6.45 9.15 -4.65
N LYS A 98 -6.29 9.91 -5.73
CA LYS A 98 -5.41 9.57 -6.84
C LYS A 98 -4.15 10.42 -6.75
N ILE A 99 -3.06 9.79 -6.35
CA ILE A 99 -1.74 10.43 -6.37
C ILE A 99 -1.19 10.27 -7.80
N PRO A 100 -0.97 11.36 -8.55
CA PRO A 100 -0.38 11.25 -9.87
C PRO A 100 1.02 10.69 -9.75
N ALA A 101 1.37 9.76 -10.65
CA ALA A 101 2.73 9.24 -10.74
C ALA A 101 3.66 10.34 -11.29
N VAL A 102 4.18 11.20 -10.42
CA VAL A 102 5.14 12.23 -10.78
C VAL A 102 6.51 11.57 -10.97
N ARG A 103 6.85 11.22 -12.20
CA ARG A 103 8.20 10.79 -12.55
C ARG A 103 9.10 12.01 -12.65
N ARG A 104 9.92 12.25 -11.63
CA ARG A 104 10.98 13.24 -11.71
C ARG A 104 12.25 12.60 -12.29
N ARG A 105 12.98 13.36 -13.10
CA ARG A 105 14.32 12.96 -13.55
C ARG A 105 15.26 12.96 -12.35
N ALA A 106 16.30 12.11 -12.36
CA ALA A 106 17.28 12.09 -11.28
C ALA A 106 17.95 13.46 -11.06
N GLU A 107 18.10 14.24 -12.13
CA GLU A 107 18.68 15.60 -12.12
C GLU A 107 17.67 16.68 -11.70
N SER A 108 16.42 16.32 -11.38
CA SER A 108 15.43 17.34 -10.99
C SER A 108 15.78 17.93 -9.63
N VAL A 109 15.79 19.25 -9.54
CA VAL A 109 15.88 19.96 -8.26
C VAL A 109 14.62 19.67 -7.45
N ALA A 110 14.79 19.29 -6.18
CA ALA A 110 13.67 19.10 -5.28
C ALA A 110 12.95 20.46 -5.08
N PRO A 111 11.61 20.50 -5.05
CA PRO A 111 10.85 21.73 -4.80
C PRO A 111 10.84 22.11 -3.32
N VAL A 112 11.66 21.46 -2.50
CA VAL A 112 11.78 21.69 -1.06
C VAL A 112 13.24 21.99 -0.82
N ASP A 113 13.51 23.17 -0.27
CA ASP A 113 14.82 23.51 0.24
C ASP A 113 14.97 22.88 1.63
N VAL A 114 16.00 22.06 1.79
CA VAL A 114 16.34 21.41 3.06
C VAL A 114 17.52 22.14 3.66
N CYS A 115 17.26 22.82 4.78
CA CYS A 115 18.28 23.54 5.53
C CYS A 115 18.48 22.84 6.89
N VAL A 116 19.74 22.56 7.23
CA VAL A 116 20.11 21.99 8.54
C VAL A 116 20.93 23.06 9.26
N ALA A 117 20.34 23.67 10.30
CA ALA A 117 21.04 24.66 11.13
C ALA A 117 22.08 23.98 12.02
N ALA A 118 23.21 24.64 12.28
CA ALA A 118 24.29 24.08 13.08
C ALA A 118 24.00 24.15 14.59
N SER A 119 23.10 25.04 15.01
CA SER A 119 22.73 25.23 16.41
C SER A 119 21.22 25.43 16.59
N LYS A 120 20.75 25.22 17.83
CA LYS A 120 19.34 25.38 18.19
C LYS A 120 18.91 26.85 18.14
N GLU A 121 19.83 27.75 18.47
CA GLU A 121 19.64 29.20 18.44
C GLU A 121 19.47 29.70 17.01
N GLU A 122 20.34 29.27 16.09
CA GLU A 122 20.28 29.59 14.66
C GLU A 122 19.01 29.04 13.99
N ALA A 123 18.60 27.82 14.37
CA ALA A 123 17.35 27.23 13.90
C ALA A 123 16.12 28.09 14.26
N LYS A 124 16.12 28.71 15.44
CA LYS A 124 15.03 29.60 15.87
C LYS A 124 15.00 30.87 15.06
N GLU A 125 16.14 31.51 14.84
CA GLU A 125 16.22 32.75 14.07
C GLU A 125 15.77 32.54 12.62
N TRP A 126 16.18 31.44 11.99
CA TRP A 126 15.70 31.08 10.65
C TRP A 126 14.20 30.81 10.62
N ALA A 127 13.67 30.05 11.59
CA ALA A 127 12.23 29.81 11.68
C ALA A 127 11.41 31.10 11.85
N LEU A 128 11.97 32.12 12.51
CA LEU A 128 11.36 33.44 12.69
C LEU A 128 11.43 34.30 11.42
N GLY A 129 12.47 34.15 10.60
CA GLY A 129 12.66 34.90 9.35
C GLY A 129 12.01 34.27 8.11
N GLU A 130 11.60 33.01 8.20
CA GLU A 130 11.07 32.26 7.06
C GLU A 130 9.64 32.68 6.71
N SER A 131 9.40 32.95 5.42
CA SER A 131 8.09 33.38 4.89
C SER A 131 7.44 32.33 3.99
N ALA A 132 8.01 31.12 3.95
CA ALA A 132 7.44 29.99 3.24
C ALA A 132 5.99 29.72 3.64
N ARG A 133 5.18 29.30 2.66
CA ARG A 133 3.76 28.98 2.88
C ARG A 133 3.55 27.77 3.80
N VAL A 134 4.48 26.82 3.79
CA VAL A 134 4.45 25.62 4.62
C VAL A 134 5.87 25.32 5.09
N THR A 135 6.07 25.25 6.39
CA THR A 135 7.36 24.93 7.03
C THR A 135 7.24 23.60 7.74
N LEU A 136 8.17 22.67 7.46
CA LEU A 136 8.22 21.35 8.08
C LEU A 136 9.45 21.28 8.98
N PHE A 137 9.24 20.92 10.25
CA PHE A 137 10.31 20.65 11.19
C PHE A 137 10.38 19.15 11.43
N SER A 138 11.53 18.52 11.18
CA SER A 138 11.77 17.13 11.58
C SER A 138 12.89 17.11 12.62
N ASP A 139 12.66 16.45 13.74
CA ASP A 139 13.73 16.03 14.63
C ASP A 139 14.45 14.83 13.99
N GLY A 140 15.74 14.99 13.68
CA GLY A 140 16.56 13.87 13.26
C GLY A 140 16.69 12.89 14.42
N SER A 141 16.16 11.68 14.28
CA SER A 141 16.50 10.54 15.15
C SER A 141 17.88 9.98 14.84
#